data_AF-A0A2N6ASQ9-F1
#
_entry.id   AF-A0A2N6ASQ9-F1
#
_cell.length_a   1.000
_cell.length_b   1.000
_cell.length_c   1.000
_cell.angle_alpha   90.00
_cell.angle_beta   90.00
_cell.angle_gamma   90.00
#
_symmetry.space_group_name_H-M   'P 1'
#
loop_
_entity.id
_entity.type
_entity.pdbx_description
1 polymer ?
#
loop_
_entity_poly.entity_id
_entity_poly.type
_entity_poly.pdbx_seq_one_letter_code
_entity_poly.pdbx_strand_id
1 'polypeptide(L)'
;MNNLNEKVSYLKGLMEGMNIDTNANEGKLFAKIVETLEELSREVDFINEDLDDMEEYLDAMDDDLTDLEDDFYELEDEEDEDEFYEIECPSCNEIFYLDESDLVFDDEGLIKVACPNCDEMIVINEEMDYFAENEEDDETEDTEV
;
A
#
# COMPACT_ATOMS: atom_id res chain seq x y z
N MET A 1 27.70 -13.07 -11.28
CA MET A 1 27.60 -11.77 -11.98
C MET A 1 29.01 -11.29 -12.24
N ASN A 2 29.35 -10.86 -13.46
CA ASN A 2 30.67 -10.28 -13.73
C ASN A 2 30.76 -8.96 -12.95
N ASN A 3 31.60 -8.94 -11.91
CA ASN A 3 31.72 -7.81 -11.00
C ASN A 3 32.20 -6.59 -11.81
N LEU A 4 31.65 -5.39 -11.58
CA LEU A 4 31.98 -4.21 -12.38
C LEU A 4 33.50 -3.95 -12.33
N ASN A 5 34.14 -4.28 -11.20
CA ASN A 5 35.59 -4.24 -10.99
C ASN A 5 36.36 -5.15 -11.97
N GLU A 6 35.85 -6.34 -12.28
CA GLU A 6 36.48 -7.25 -13.25
C GLU A 6 36.43 -6.66 -14.67
N LYS A 7 35.32 -6.01 -15.03
CA LYS A 7 35.17 -5.36 -16.34
C LYS A 7 36.10 -4.16 -16.47
N VAL A 8 36.23 -3.35 -15.43
CA VAL A 8 37.16 -2.20 -15.42
C VAL A 8 38.61 -2.69 -15.46
N SER A 9 38.94 -3.74 -14.71
CA SER A 9 40.26 -4.38 -14.75
C SER A 9 40.60 -4.95 -16.13
N TYR A 10 39.63 -5.55 -16.80
CA TYR A 10 39.77 -5.99 -18.19
C TYR A 10 40.05 -4.83 -19.15
N LEU A 11 39.35 -3.69 -19.00
CA LEU A 11 39.59 -2.49 -19.82
C LEU A 11 41.00 -1.92 -19.61
N LYS A 12 41.50 -1.89 -18.36
CA LYS A 12 42.90 -1.53 -18.06
C LYS A 12 43.88 -2.45 -18.80
N GLY A 13 43.70 -3.77 -18.67
CA GLY A 13 44.55 -4.74 -19.35
C GLY A 13 44.48 -4.64 -20.88
N LEU A 14 43.31 -4.32 -21.44
CA LEU A 14 43.16 -4.09 -22.87
C LEU A 14 43.90 -2.84 -23.33
N MET A 15 43.82 -1.73 -22.58
CA MET A 15 44.59 -0.51 -22.88
C MET A 15 46.10 -0.77 -22.89
N GLU A 16 46.60 -1.53 -21.91
CA GLU A 16 48.00 -1.92 -21.83
C GLU A 16 48.39 -2.82 -23.02
N GLY A 17 47.57 -3.82 -23.35
CA GLY A 17 47.80 -4.73 -24.47
C GLY A 17 47.74 -4.07 -25.84
N MET A 18 46.95 -3.00 -25.99
CA MET A 18 46.91 -2.15 -27.18
C MET A 18 48.06 -1.15 -27.26
N ASN A 19 48.90 -1.07 -26.21
CA ASN A 19 50.04 -0.18 -26.12
C ASN A 19 49.65 1.30 -26.33
N ILE A 20 48.53 1.72 -25.73
CA ILE A 20 48.04 3.10 -25.80
C ILE A 20 49.05 4.04 -25.14
N ASP A 21 49.52 5.04 -25.88
CA ASP A 21 50.36 6.11 -25.32
C ASP A 21 49.53 7.04 -24.44
N THR A 22 49.63 6.85 -23.12
CA THR A 22 48.96 7.67 -22.11
C THR A 22 49.48 9.11 -22.02
N ASN A 23 50.48 9.49 -22.83
CA ASN A 23 50.93 10.88 -22.95
C ASN A 23 50.24 11.63 -24.09
N ALA A 24 49.72 10.91 -25.10
CA ALA A 24 48.91 11.48 -26.16
C ALA A 24 47.57 11.99 -25.61
N ASN A 25 46.95 12.94 -26.30
CA ASN A 25 45.70 13.56 -25.82
C ASN A 25 44.58 12.53 -25.65
N GLU A 26 44.45 11.62 -26.63
CA GLU A 26 43.49 10.53 -26.64
C GLU A 26 43.79 9.50 -25.54
N GLY A 27 45.08 9.17 -25.32
CA GLY A 27 45.50 8.22 -24.29
C GLY A 27 45.25 8.75 -22.87
N LYS A 28 45.46 10.05 -22.64
CA LYS A 28 45.09 10.72 -21.37
C LYS A 28 43.59 10.66 -21.11
N LEU A 29 42.78 10.88 -22.16
CA LEU A 29 41.32 10.79 -22.06
C LEU A 29 40.89 9.37 -21.68
N PHE A 30 41.38 8.34 -22.37
CA PHE A 30 41.05 6.95 -22.04
C PHE A 30 41.49 6.56 -20.62
N ALA A 31 42.69 6.97 -20.21
CA ALA A 31 43.17 6.71 -18.84
C ALA A 31 42.22 7.31 -17.80
N LYS A 32 41.77 8.55 -18.00
CA LYS A 32 40.82 9.21 -17.10
C LYS A 32 39.43 8.55 -17.12
N ILE A 33 38.95 8.12 -18.28
CA ILE A 33 37.68 7.37 -18.36
C ILE A 33 37.76 6.09 -17.54
N VAL A 34 38.83 5.31 -17.67
CA VAL A 34 39.00 4.06 -16.95
C VAL A 34 39.16 4.28 -15.44
N GLU A 35 39.84 5.35 -15.02
CA GLU A 35 39.92 5.77 -13.62
C GLU A 35 38.55 6.12 -13.05
N THR A 36 37.74 6.92 -13.76
CA THR A 36 36.38 7.25 -13.34
C THR A 36 35.48 6.00 -13.28
N LEU A 37 35.63 5.06 -14.20
CA LEU A 37 34.89 3.79 -14.15
C LEU A 37 35.30 2.92 -12.95
N GLU A 38 36.56 2.98 -12.54
CA GLU A 38 37.03 2.29 -11.34
C GLU A 38 36.46 2.90 -10.06
N GLU A 39 36.41 4.23 -9.98
CA GLU A 39 35.73 4.95 -8.89
C GLU A 39 34.25 4.58 -8.85
N LEU A 40 33.56 4.63 -9.98
CA LEU A 40 32.16 4.22 -10.08
C LEU A 40 31.94 2.77 -9.63
N SER A 41 32.86 1.87 -9.98
CA SER A 41 32.78 0.48 -9.53
C SER A 41 32.86 0.34 -8.02
N ARG A 42 33.70 1.13 -7.35
CA ARG A 42 33.80 1.09 -5.88
C ARG A 42 32.55 1.68 -5.23
N GLU A 43 32.04 2.79 -5.74
CA GLU A 43 30.79 3.39 -5.25
C GLU A 43 29.60 2.43 -5.39
N VAL A 44 29.53 1.68 -6.49
CA VAL A 44 28.49 0.64 -6.66
C VAL A 44 28.65 -0.48 -5.64
N ASP A 45 29.88 -0.90 -5.32
CA ASP A 45 30.11 -1.91 -4.28
C ASP A 45 29.65 -1.41 -2.90
N PHE A 46 29.95 -0.16 -2.53
CA PHE A 46 29.45 0.45 -1.29
C PHE A 46 27.92 0.54 -1.26
N ILE A 47 27.28 0.90 -2.37
CA ILE A 47 25.82 0.94 -2.45
C ILE A 47 25.22 -0.46 -2.24
N ASN A 48 25.84 -1.51 -2.78
CA ASN A 48 25.36 -2.87 -2.55
C ASN A 48 25.49 -3.27 -1.07
N GLU A 49 26.60 -2.91 -0.41
CA GLU A 49 26.77 -3.14 1.04
C GLU A 49 25.69 -2.38 1.84
N ASP A 50 25.43 -1.11 1.54
CA ASP A 50 24.38 -0.33 2.20
C ASP A 50 22.98 -0.93 1.96
N LEU A 51 22.73 -1.51 0.78
CA LEU A 51 21.46 -2.18 0.46
C LEU A 51 21.29 -3.49 1.21
N ASP A 52 22.36 -4.28 1.35
CA ASP A 52 22.35 -5.51 2.14
C ASP A 52 22.04 -5.18 3.62
N ASP A 53 22.65 -4.12 4.17
CA ASP A 53 22.37 -3.64 5.53
C ASP A 53 20.90 -3.15 5.67
N MET A 54 20.36 -2.48 4.65
CA MET A 54 18.95 -2.06 4.63
C MET A 54 17.99 -3.24 4.57
N GLU A 55 18.32 -4.30 3.83
CA GLU A 55 17.53 -5.54 3.79
C GLU A 55 17.43 -6.15 5.20
N GLU A 56 18.54 -6.24 5.93
CA GLU A 56 18.53 -6.72 7.32
C GLU A 56 17.64 -5.86 8.24
N TYR A 57 17.66 -4.53 8.08
CA TYR A 57 16.76 -3.66 8.84
C TYR A 57 15.29 -3.84 8.47
N LEU A 58 14.98 -4.06 7.20
CA LEU A 58 13.60 -4.29 6.76
C LEU A 58 13.08 -5.63 7.27
N ASP A 59 13.90 -6.68 7.21
CA ASP A 59 13.56 -8.00 7.77
C ASP A 59 13.30 -7.89 9.28
N ALA A 60 14.14 -7.17 10.02
CA ALA A 60 13.93 -6.94 11.45
C ALA A 60 12.63 -6.17 11.75
N MET A 61 12.27 -5.21 10.90
CA MET A 61 10.99 -4.50 11.04
C MET A 61 9.80 -5.38 10.71
N ASP A 62 9.91 -6.27 9.72
CA ASP A 62 8.86 -7.23 9.35
C ASP A 62 8.62 -8.23 10.49
N ASP A 63 9.69 -8.74 11.10
CA ASP A 63 9.63 -9.60 12.29
C ASP A 63 8.95 -8.86 13.47
N ASP A 64 9.36 -7.63 13.76
CA ASP A 64 8.76 -6.81 14.83
C ASP A 64 7.25 -6.54 14.59
N LEU A 65 6.85 -6.33 13.32
CA LEU A 65 5.45 -6.14 12.96
C LEU A 65 4.66 -7.43 13.08
N THR A 66 5.24 -8.56 12.70
CA THR A 66 4.62 -9.88 12.87
C THR A 66 4.35 -10.16 14.34
N ASP A 67 5.32 -9.89 15.23
CA ASP A 67 5.14 -10.04 16.67
C ASP A 67 3.99 -9.16 17.22
N LEU A 68 3.84 -7.92 16.69
CA LEU A 68 2.73 -7.04 17.06
C LEU A 68 1.39 -7.52 16.52
N GLU A 69 1.37 -8.05 15.29
CA GLU A 69 0.17 -8.62 14.69
C GLU A 69 -0.31 -9.81 15.49
N ASP A 70 0.60 -10.70 15.88
CA ASP A 70 0.28 -11.85 16.73
C ASP A 70 -0.25 -11.37 18.10
N ASP A 71 0.42 -10.42 18.76
CA ASP A 71 0.01 -9.90 20.07
C ASP A 71 -1.34 -9.15 20.07
N PHE A 72 -1.70 -8.48 18.97
CA PHE A 72 -2.88 -7.59 18.89
C PHE A 72 -4.07 -8.23 18.16
N TYR A 73 -3.82 -8.99 17.09
CA TYR A 73 -4.87 -9.61 16.27
C TYR A 73 -5.17 -11.07 16.65
N GLU A 74 -4.27 -11.83 17.30
CA GLU A 74 -4.65 -13.15 17.85
C GLU A 74 -5.60 -13.03 19.06
N LEU A 75 -5.77 -11.83 19.63
CA LEU A 75 -6.76 -11.56 20.68
C LEU A 75 -8.16 -11.21 20.14
N GLU A 76 -8.30 -10.99 18.83
CA GLU A 76 -9.59 -10.71 18.16
C GLU A 76 -10.21 -11.96 17.49
N ASP A 77 -9.49 -13.10 17.46
CA ASP A 77 -10.00 -14.38 16.92
C ASP A 77 -10.69 -15.27 17.99
N GLU A 78 -10.78 -14.80 19.24
CA GLU A 78 -11.67 -15.35 20.28
C GLU A 78 -12.81 -14.35 20.58
N GLU A 79 -13.86 -14.41 19.76
CA GLU A 79 -15.20 -13.86 20.03
C GLU A 79 -15.24 -12.37 20.43
N ASP A 80 -15.17 -11.48 19.43
CA ASP A 80 -16.04 -10.29 19.29
C ASP A 80 -15.43 -9.43 18.16
N GLU A 81 -15.70 -9.80 16.89
CA GLU A 81 -15.77 -8.77 15.85
C GLU A 81 -16.84 -7.80 16.34
N ASP A 82 -16.44 -6.65 16.87
CA ASP A 82 -17.35 -5.51 16.93
C ASP A 82 -17.73 -5.21 15.47
N GLU A 83 -18.76 -5.89 14.96
CA GLU A 83 -19.28 -5.75 13.60
C GLU A 83 -19.76 -4.30 13.47
N PHE A 84 -18.88 -3.43 12.95
CA PHE A 84 -19.22 -2.05 12.66
C PHE A 84 -19.83 -1.95 11.26
N TYR A 85 -21.05 -1.44 11.19
CA TYR A 85 -21.81 -1.24 9.95
C TYR A 85 -21.58 0.18 9.43
N GLU A 86 -20.96 0.31 8.25
CA GLU A 86 -20.76 1.60 7.57
C GLU A 86 -22.04 2.04 6.86
N ILE A 87 -22.58 3.20 7.24
CA ILE A 87 -23.81 3.76 6.68
C ILE A 87 -23.54 5.18 6.16
N GLU A 88 -23.96 5.42 4.93
CA GLU A 88 -23.96 6.76 4.33
C GLU A 88 -25.35 7.40 4.51
N CYS A 89 -25.42 8.56 5.16
CA CYS A 89 -26.67 9.28 5.32
C CYS A 89 -27.19 9.78 3.95
N PRO A 90 -28.40 9.40 3.50
CA PRO A 90 -28.94 9.83 2.21
C PRO A 90 -29.26 11.34 2.15
N SER A 91 -29.41 12.00 3.30
CA SER A 91 -29.79 13.41 3.39
C SER A 91 -28.60 14.36 3.45
N CYS A 92 -27.47 13.94 4.04
CA CYS A 92 -26.29 14.81 4.18
C CYS A 92 -24.97 14.21 3.66
N ASN A 93 -24.99 12.96 3.18
CA ASN A 93 -23.83 12.21 2.68
C ASN A 93 -22.70 12.06 3.71
N GLU A 94 -23.01 12.18 5.00
CA GLU A 94 -22.06 11.85 6.06
C GLU A 94 -22.01 10.33 6.22
N ILE A 95 -20.79 9.78 6.27
CA ILE A 95 -20.54 8.38 6.55
C ILE A 95 -20.34 8.23 8.06
N PHE A 96 -21.11 7.35 8.69
CA PHE A 96 -20.99 7.03 10.11
C PHE A 96 -21.07 5.52 10.33
N TYR A 97 -20.59 5.08 11.49
CA TYR A 97 -20.46 3.67 11.85
C TYR A 97 -21.43 3.35 12.98
N LEU A 98 -22.10 2.20 12.90
CA LEU A 98 -22.97 1.64 13.94
C LEU A 98 -22.40 0.34 14.46
N ASP A 99 -22.57 0.07 15.75
CA ASP A 99 -22.24 -1.21 16.37
C ASP A 99 -23.48 -2.14 16.43
N GLU A 100 -23.30 -3.41 16.79
CA GLU A 100 -24.42 -4.35 16.98
C GLU A 100 -25.46 -3.86 18.01
N SER A 101 -25.06 -3.02 18.97
CA SER A 101 -25.96 -2.49 20.00
C SER A 101 -26.91 -1.43 19.45
N ASP A 102 -26.54 -0.76 18.37
CA ASP A 102 -27.37 0.18 17.62
C ASP A 102 -28.34 -0.54 16.64
N LEU A 103 -28.11 -1.82 16.32
CA LEU A 103 -28.93 -2.62 15.40
C LEU A 103 -30.15 -3.28 16.08
N VAL A 104 -31.02 -2.46 16.68
CA VAL A 104 -32.27 -2.96 17.26
C VAL A 104 -33.37 -2.99 16.19
N PHE A 105 -33.72 -4.19 15.72
CA PHE A 105 -34.84 -4.41 14.82
C PHE A 105 -36.18 -4.17 15.53
N ASP A 106 -37.08 -3.47 14.86
CA ASP A 106 -38.48 -3.39 15.29
C ASP A 106 -39.27 -4.66 14.90
N ASP A 107 -40.55 -4.72 15.30
CA ASP A 107 -41.43 -5.87 15.03
C ASP A 107 -41.62 -6.19 13.53
N GLU A 108 -41.15 -5.29 12.65
CA GLU A 108 -41.23 -5.37 11.19
C GLU A 108 -39.86 -5.68 10.53
N GLY A 109 -38.80 -5.90 11.32
CA GLY A 109 -37.47 -6.24 10.81
C GLY A 109 -36.69 -5.03 10.27
N LEU A 110 -37.00 -3.82 10.71
CA LEU A 110 -36.34 -2.58 10.29
C LEU A 110 -35.54 -1.96 11.44
N ILE A 111 -34.37 -1.41 11.11
CA ILE A 111 -33.52 -0.64 12.03
C ILE A 111 -33.74 0.85 11.77
N LYS A 112 -33.94 1.62 12.84
CA LYS A 112 -34.18 3.06 12.78
C LYS A 112 -33.08 3.81 13.52
N VAL A 113 -32.25 4.54 12.79
CA VAL A 113 -31.10 5.28 13.34
C VAL A 113 -31.16 6.76 13.00
N ALA A 114 -30.81 7.63 13.94
CA ALA A 114 -30.70 9.05 13.71
C ALA A 114 -29.28 9.40 13.22
N CYS A 115 -29.16 10.11 12.10
CA CYS A 115 -27.87 10.56 11.62
C CYS A 115 -27.23 11.56 12.61
N PRO A 116 -25.98 11.36 13.05
CA PRO A 116 -25.31 12.25 14.01
C PRO A 116 -24.98 13.65 13.46
N ASN A 117 -25.05 13.83 12.14
CA ASN A 117 -24.73 15.11 11.48
C ASN A 117 -25.97 15.97 11.21
N CYS A 118 -27.09 15.37 10.80
CA CYS A 118 -28.29 16.11 10.40
C CYS A 118 -29.56 15.78 11.19
N ASP A 119 -29.49 14.87 12.17
CA ASP A 119 -30.62 14.39 12.99
C ASP A 119 -31.78 13.75 12.17
N GLU A 120 -31.56 13.44 10.89
CA GLU A 120 -32.56 12.75 10.06
C GLU A 120 -32.64 11.27 10.44
N MET A 121 -33.86 10.74 10.51
CA MET A 121 -34.11 9.32 10.79
C MET A 121 -33.94 8.49 9.53
N ILE A 122 -33.03 7.53 9.58
CA ILE A 122 -32.72 6.59 8.50
C ILE A 122 -33.31 5.23 8.88
N VAL A 123 -33.99 4.59 7.92
CA VAL A 123 -34.55 3.24 8.07
C VAL A 123 -33.76 2.27 7.21
N ILE A 124 -33.30 1.17 7.81
CA ILE A 124 -32.43 0.16 7.20
C ILE A 124 -33.11 -1.20 7.34
N ASN A 125 -33.07 -2.04 6.30
CA ASN A 125 -33.64 -3.39 6.32
C ASN A 125 -32.56 -4.47 6.52
N GLU A 126 -32.98 -5.73 6.72
CA GLU A 126 -32.09 -6.91 6.87
C GLU A 126 -31.17 -7.17 5.66
N GLU A 127 -31.45 -6.61 4.48
CA GLU A 127 -30.63 -6.76 3.26
C GLU A 127 -29.70 -5.54 3.01
N MET A 128 -29.58 -4.61 3.98
CA MET A 128 -28.82 -3.35 3.84
C MET A 128 -29.28 -2.45 2.67
N ASP A 129 -30.53 -2.63 2.23
CA ASP A 129 -31.19 -1.84 1.20
C ASP A 129 -32.00 -0.68 1.83
N TYR A 130 -31.80 0.53 1.31
CA TYR A 130 -32.38 1.77 1.84
C TYR A 130 -33.73 2.09 1.19
N PHE A 131 -34.74 2.42 2.00
CA PHE A 131 -35.99 3.01 1.54
C PHE A 131 -36.26 4.33 2.27
N ALA A 132 -36.40 5.41 1.51
CA ALA A 132 -36.97 6.65 2.05
C ALA A 132 -38.49 6.47 2.11
N GLU A 133 -39.07 6.44 3.31
CA GLU A 133 -40.53 6.55 3.48
C GLU A 133 -40.97 7.96 3.08
N ASN A 134 -41.24 8.17 1.80
CA ASN A 134 -42.17 9.20 1.37
C ASN A 134 -43.53 8.53 1.17
N GLU A 135 -44.44 8.75 2.12
CA GLU A 135 -45.87 8.50 1.91
C GLU A 135 -46.39 9.33 0.72
N GLU A 136 -47.26 8.69 -0.07
CA GLU A 136 -48.20 9.20 -1.09
C GLU A 136 -47.94 8.76 -2.55
N ASP A 137 -48.62 7.65 -2.85
CA ASP A 137 -49.51 7.39 -3.99
C ASP A 137 -49.01 7.29 -5.45
N ASP A 138 -49.31 6.09 -5.95
CA ASP A 138 -50.12 5.78 -7.15
C ASP A 138 -49.41 5.23 -8.41
N GLU A 139 -49.75 3.95 -8.68
CA GLU A 139 -50.21 3.38 -9.95
C GLU A 139 -49.43 3.77 -11.22
N THR A 140 -48.90 2.89 -12.07
CA THR A 140 -49.31 1.53 -12.50
C THR A 140 -48.37 1.08 -13.63
N GLU A 141 -48.33 -0.24 -13.84
CA GLU A 141 -48.15 -0.94 -15.12
C GLU A 141 -46.75 -1.00 -15.79
N ASP A 142 -46.17 -2.21 -15.73
CA ASP A 142 -45.91 -3.09 -16.89
C ASP A 142 -45.29 -2.41 -18.14
N THR A 143 -44.13 -2.78 -18.67
CA THR A 143 -43.77 -4.12 -19.14
C THR A 143 -42.40 -4.05 -19.84
N GLU A 144 -41.61 -5.11 -19.68
CA GLU A 144 -40.70 -5.74 -20.67
C GLU A 144 -39.87 -4.84 -21.63
N VAL A 145 -38.55 -4.80 -21.42
CA VAL A 145 -37.48 -5.52 -22.19
C VAL A 145 -36.11 -5.00 -21.76
#